data_AF-A0YAM3-F1
#
_entry.id   AF-A0YAM3-F1
#
_cell.length_a   1.000
_cell.length_b   1.000
_cell.length_c   1.000
_cell.angle_alpha   90.00
_cell.angle_beta   90.00
_cell.angle_gamma   90.00
#
_symmetry.space_group_name_H-M   'P 1'
#
loop_
_entity.id
_entity.type
_entity.pdbx_description
1 polymer ?
#
loop_
_entity_poly.entity_id
_entity_poly.type
_entity_poly.pdbx_seq_one_letter_code
_entity_poly.pdbx_strand_id
1 'polypeptide(L)'
;MSNGDTTPHGLASSIARAIDKRQAIPLMPASLTMAQAYELQHQVTRHLTGESGIAGIKAGLTADPVQKYFGITDAVIGSLYETGRLSPGCHIESAPGLLLECEIGVIIGSDQQPISLVPVIEIVFLQYSQASDLNAVNIVAANVGADRFICGPPHPWNPAIKATNIVLTRDGEAVCDASTSDSLGGPAAGTAWLLEEAKKQQVDVREGMLLILGTCGPAIAAEQGEYLAHYGELGDIAFTVT
;
A
#
# COMPACT_ATOMS: atom_id res chain seq x y z
N MET A 1 -31.89 6.71 14.85
CA MET A 1 -30.66 7.52 15.02
C MET A 1 -29.78 6.74 15.98
N SER A 2 -28.90 5.88 15.47
CA SER A 2 -27.97 5.16 16.34
C SER A 2 -26.75 6.04 16.54
N ASN A 3 -26.56 6.53 17.76
CA ASN A 3 -25.26 7.04 18.19
C ASN A 3 -24.28 5.87 18.08
N GLY A 4 -23.44 5.90 17.05
CA GLY A 4 -22.35 4.95 16.89
C GLY A 4 -21.47 5.02 18.14
N ASP A 5 -21.17 3.88 18.71
CA ASP A 5 -20.34 3.77 19.90
C ASP A 5 -18.91 4.26 19.57
N THR A 6 -18.61 5.51 19.93
CA THR A 6 -17.30 6.15 19.71
C THR A 6 -16.28 5.80 20.80
N THR A 7 -16.51 4.73 21.57
CA THR A 7 -15.55 4.29 22.57
C THR A 7 -14.29 3.70 21.91
N PRO A 8 -13.09 3.90 22.49
CA PRO A 8 -11.82 3.44 21.92
C PRO A 8 -11.76 1.93 21.60
N HIS A 9 -12.59 1.10 22.23
CA HIS A 9 -12.61 -0.35 22.01
C HIS A 9 -13.42 -0.79 20.79
N GLY A 10 -14.37 0.03 20.31
CA GLY A 10 -15.18 -0.27 19.12
C GLY A 10 -14.64 0.33 17.82
N LEU A 11 -13.68 1.26 17.92
CA LEU A 11 -13.17 2.02 16.78
C LEU A 11 -12.42 1.13 15.78
N ALA A 12 -11.46 0.32 16.24
CA ALA A 12 -10.68 -0.57 15.38
C ALA A 12 -11.58 -1.52 14.57
N SER A 13 -12.54 -2.18 15.25
CA SER A 13 -13.52 -3.05 14.60
C SER A 13 -14.41 -2.30 13.61
N SER A 14 -14.75 -1.04 13.89
CA SER A 14 -15.58 -0.22 12.99
C SER A 14 -14.82 0.25 11.76
N ILE A 15 -13.55 0.65 11.91
CA ILE A 15 -12.64 0.96 10.80
C ILE A 15 -12.43 -0.30 9.95
N ALA A 16 -12.11 -1.44 10.57
CA ALA A 16 -11.96 -2.72 9.89
C ALA A 16 -13.20 -3.10 9.08
N ARG A 17 -14.41 -3.00 9.68
CA ARG A 17 -15.67 -3.26 8.97
C ARG A 17 -15.89 -2.29 7.80
N ALA A 18 -15.54 -1.01 7.97
CA ALA A 18 -15.65 -0.03 6.89
C ALA A 18 -14.73 -0.39 5.72
N ILE A 19 -13.47 -0.75 6.01
CA ILE A 19 -12.50 -1.22 5.00
C ILE A 19 -13.02 -2.47 4.28
N ASP A 20 -13.41 -3.53 5.02
CA ASP A 20 -13.93 -4.79 4.47
C ASP A 20 -15.15 -4.58 3.55
N LYS A 21 -16.02 -3.64 3.92
CA LYS A 21 -17.23 -3.30 3.15
C LYS A 21 -17.03 -2.20 2.12
N ARG A 22 -15.80 -1.70 1.93
CA ARG A 22 -15.48 -0.56 1.05
C ARG A 22 -16.38 0.65 1.33
N GLN A 23 -16.61 0.95 2.60
CA GLN A 23 -17.42 2.08 3.08
C GLN A 23 -16.52 3.16 3.67
N ALA A 24 -17.06 4.37 3.78
CA ALA A 24 -16.38 5.47 4.43
C ALA A 24 -16.03 5.12 5.89
N ILE A 25 -14.77 5.35 6.25
CA ILE A 25 -14.22 5.18 7.58
C ILE A 25 -14.96 6.13 8.54
N PRO A 26 -15.40 5.64 9.71
CA PRO A 26 -16.11 6.47 10.69
C PRO A 26 -15.23 7.64 11.17
N LEU A 27 -15.86 8.63 11.79
CA LEU A 27 -15.17 9.78 12.35
C LEU A 27 -14.00 9.34 13.25
N MET A 28 -12.82 9.91 12.98
CA MET A 28 -11.61 9.61 13.72
C MET A 28 -11.48 10.51 14.96
N PRO A 29 -10.88 10.02 16.06
CA PRO A 29 -10.62 10.87 17.23
C PRO A 29 -9.67 12.01 16.87
N ALA A 30 -10.06 13.25 17.23
CA ALA A 30 -9.34 14.45 16.83
C ALA A 30 -7.90 14.58 17.37
N SER A 31 -7.52 13.77 18.38
CA SER A 31 -6.25 13.90 19.10
C SER A 31 -5.41 12.62 19.08
N LEU A 32 -5.54 11.79 18.04
CA LEU A 32 -4.62 10.65 17.87
C LEU A 32 -3.19 11.14 17.66
N THR A 33 -2.26 10.53 18.37
CA THR A 33 -0.83 10.65 18.08
C THR A 33 -0.41 9.61 17.04
N MET A 34 0.75 9.80 16.39
CA MET A 34 1.25 8.81 15.43
C MET A 34 1.48 7.43 16.06
N ALA A 35 1.97 7.38 17.31
CA ALA A 35 2.13 6.12 18.04
C ALA A 35 0.78 5.40 18.27
N GLN A 36 -0.26 6.15 18.62
CA GLN A 36 -1.61 5.61 18.77
C GLN A 36 -2.21 5.16 17.43
N ALA A 37 -1.87 5.84 16.33
CA ALA A 37 -2.30 5.42 15.00
C ALA A 37 -1.70 4.06 14.60
N TYR A 38 -0.42 3.82 14.86
CA TYR A 38 0.20 2.50 14.63
C TYR A 38 -0.42 1.41 15.53
N GLU A 39 -0.69 1.70 16.81
CA GLU A 39 -1.41 0.74 17.66
C GLU A 39 -2.81 0.44 17.13
N LEU A 40 -3.55 1.46 16.70
CA LEU A 40 -4.88 1.31 16.12
C LEU A 40 -4.82 0.52 14.81
N GLN A 41 -3.82 0.79 13.96
CA GLN A 41 -3.58 0.05 12.72
C GLN A 41 -3.41 -1.45 12.98
N HIS A 42 -2.57 -1.83 13.95
CA HIS A 42 -2.38 -3.24 14.34
C HIS A 42 -3.69 -3.91 14.77
N GLN A 43 -4.56 -3.18 15.48
CA GLN A 43 -5.87 -3.68 15.87
C GLN A 43 -6.81 -3.82 14.66
N VAL A 44 -6.82 -2.84 13.75
CA VAL A 44 -7.62 -2.85 12.52
C VAL A 44 -7.24 -4.04 11.64
N THR A 45 -5.94 -4.24 11.38
CA THR A 45 -5.44 -5.34 10.53
C THR A 45 -5.73 -6.71 11.14
N ARG A 46 -5.60 -6.85 12.47
CA ARG A 46 -6.01 -8.06 13.21
C ARG A 46 -7.50 -8.34 13.09
N HIS A 47 -8.35 -7.33 13.16
CA HIS A 47 -9.80 -7.50 12.98
C HIS A 47 -10.17 -7.93 11.55
N LEU A 48 -9.44 -7.48 10.55
CA LEU A 48 -9.65 -7.83 9.14
C LEU A 48 -9.16 -9.24 8.80
N THR A 49 -8.00 -9.62 9.34
CA THR A 49 -7.23 -10.77 8.80
C THR A 49 -6.86 -11.84 9.82
N GLY A 50 -7.09 -11.59 11.12
CA GLY A 50 -6.54 -12.39 12.21
C GLY A 50 -5.02 -12.22 12.33
N GLU A 51 -4.35 -13.16 13.02
CA GLU A 51 -2.91 -13.10 13.27
C GLU A 51 -2.04 -13.51 12.07
N SER A 52 -2.60 -14.21 11.08
CA SER A 52 -1.81 -14.85 10.01
C SER A 52 -2.18 -14.42 8.59
N GLY A 53 -3.14 -13.50 8.42
CA GLY A 53 -3.61 -13.06 7.10
C GLY A 53 -2.86 -11.86 6.52
N ILE A 54 -1.64 -11.59 6.99
CA ILE A 54 -0.75 -10.55 6.46
C ILE A 54 0.24 -11.17 5.47
N ALA A 55 0.21 -10.65 4.24
CA ALA A 55 1.04 -11.01 3.10
C ALA A 55 2.39 -10.27 3.08
N GLY A 56 2.52 -9.19 3.84
CA GLY A 56 3.67 -8.32 3.82
C GLY A 56 3.38 -6.91 4.31
N ILE A 57 4.24 -5.96 3.95
CA ILE A 57 4.12 -4.55 4.31
C ILE A 57 4.39 -3.65 3.11
N LYS A 58 3.92 -2.41 3.20
CA LYS A 58 4.08 -1.38 2.17
C LYS A 58 4.60 -0.09 2.77
N ALA A 59 5.47 0.61 2.06
CA ALA A 59 5.76 2.02 2.35
C ALA A 59 4.64 2.89 1.77
N GLY A 60 4.34 4.01 2.43
CA GLY A 60 3.43 5.02 1.93
C GLY A 60 3.88 6.41 2.33
N LEU A 61 3.35 7.43 1.63
CA LEU A 61 3.77 8.82 1.79
C LEU A 61 5.30 8.99 1.63
N THR A 62 5.87 8.30 0.64
CA THR A 62 7.32 8.18 0.44
C THR A 62 7.96 9.42 -0.17
N ALA A 63 7.22 10.18 -0.97
CA ALA A 63 7.75 11.37 -1.65
C ALA A 63 7.76 12.62 -0.73
N ASP A 64 8.87 13.35 -0.70
CA ASP A 64 9.04 14.58 0.09
C ASP A 64 7.89 15.58 -0.05
N PRO A 65 7.33 15.86 -1.26
CA PRO A 65 6.22 16.79 -1.39
C PRO A 65 4.95 16.31 -0.66
N VAL A 66 4.71 14.99 -0.64
CA VAL A 66 3.57 14.36 0.05
C VAL A 66 3.77 14.41 1.56
N GLN A 67 4.99 14.12 2.04
CA GLN A 67 5.33 14.24 3.46
C GLN A 67 5.13 15.67 3.96
N LYS A 68 5.61 16.66 3.20
CA LYS A 68 5.40 18.08 3.50
C LYS A 68 3.92 18.46 3.51
N TYR A 69 3.14 17.97 2.56
CA TYR A 69 1.69 18.21 2.50
C TYR A 69 0.98 17.72 3.76
N PHE A 70 1.35 16.53 4.25
CA PHE A 70 0.78 15.94 5.46
C PHE A 70 1.48 16.36 6.77
N GLY A 71 2.52 17.20 6.69
CA GLY A 71 3.24 17.70 7.86
C GLY A 71 4.06 16.64 8.61
N ILE A 72 4.52 15.59 7.91
CA ILE A 72 5.40 14.54 8.44
C ILE A 72 6.82 14.70 7.86
N THR A 73 7.80 14.06 8.50
CA THR A 73 9.22 14.17 8.15
C THR A 73 9.84 12.86 7.67
N ASP A 74 9.06 11.79 7.66
CA ASP A 74 9.48 10.47 7.19
C ASP A 74 8.25 9.75 6.61
N ALA A 75 8.49 8.72 5.81
CA ALA A 75 7.44 7.88 5.26
C ALA A 75 6.78 7.01 6.34
N VAL A 76 5.66 6.38 6.00
CA VAL A 76 4.88 5.52 6.91
C VAL A 76 4.74 4.12 6.34
N ILE A 77 4.31 3.16 7.16
CA ILE A 77 4.14 1.76 6.72
C ILE A 77 2.72 1.23 6.90
N GLY A 78 2.26 0.45 5.92
CA GLY A 78 1.01 -0.31 5.90
C GLY A 78 1.26 -1.82 5.94
N SER A 79 0.22 -2.59 6.26
CA SER A 79 0.21 -4.06 6.13
C SER A 79 -0.56 -4.49 4.88
N LEU A 80 -0.02 -5.44 4.13
CA LEU A 80 -0.67 -6.04 2.97
C LEU A 80 -1.50 -7.26 3.40
N TYR A 81 -2.74 -7.33 2.94
CA TYR A 81 -3.65 -8.43 3.26
C TYR A 81 -3.45 -9.60 2.29
N GLU A 82 -3.39 -10.84 2.78
CA GLU A 82 -3.30 -12.02 1.91
C GLU A 82 -4.53 -12.16 1.00
N THR A 83 -5.70 -11.80 1.51
CA THR A 83 -6.95 -11.74 0.72
C THR A 83 -6.96 -10.63 -0.33
N GLY A 84 -6.05 -9.66 -0.22
CA GLY A 84 -5.89 -8.57 -1.18
C GLY A 84 -4.96 -8.90 -2.35
N ARG A 85 -4.28 -10.05 -2.33
CA ARG A 85 -3.37 -10.47 -3.40
C ARG A 85 -4.15 -10.89 -4.64
N LEU A 86 -3.86 -10.25 -5.76
CA LEU A 86 -4.41 -10.54 -7.08
C LEU A 86 -3.32 -11.06 -8.03
N SER A 87 -3.76 -11.73 -9.09
CA SER A 87 -2.90 -12.19 -10.18
C SER A 87 -3.05 -11.31 -11.43
N PRO A 88 -2.03 -11.19 -12.28
CA PRO A 88 -2.16 -10.53 -13.58
C PRO A 88 -3.32 -11.13 -14.39
N GLY A 89 -4.03 -10.28 -15.13
CA GLY A 89 -5.26 -10.60 -15.84
C GLY A 89 -6.53 -10.49 -14.99
N CYS A 90 -6.43 -10.01 -13.74
CA CYS A 90 -7.61 -9.81 -12.90
C CYS A 90 -8.53 -8.69 -13.39
N HIS A 91 -9.77 -8.73 -12.92
CA HIS A 91 -10.75 -7.66 -13.08
C HIS A 91 -10.95 -6.93 -11.75
N ILE A 92 -10.96 -5.60 -11.79
CA ILE A 92 -11.15 -4.71 -10.65
C ILE A 92 -12.40 -3.87 -10.92
N GLU A 93 -13.38 -3.95 -10.02
CA GLU A 93 -14.52 -3.03 -10.06
C GLU A 93 -14.07 -1.61 -9.72
N SER A 94 -14.39 -0.65 -10.58
CA SER A 94 -14.12 0.77 -10.38
C SER A 94 -14.97 1.30 -9.23
N ALA A 95 -14.38 2.18 -8.44
CA ALA A 95 -15.07 2.93 -7.40
C ALA A 95 -14.51 4.35 -7.33
N PRO A 96 -15.32 5.37 -7.03
CA PRO A 96 -14.83 6.73 -6.82
C PRO A 96 -13.72 6.77 -5.76
N GLY A 97 -12.58 7.38 -6.06
CA GLY A 97 -11.45 7.47 -5.13
C GLY A 97 -10.60 6.20 -5.02
N LEU A 98 -10.85 5.18 -5.86
CA LEU A 98 -9.93 4.06 -6.04
C LEU A 98 -8.71 4.53 -6.84
N LEU A 99 -7.52 4.24 -6.31
CA LEU A 99 -6.25 4.64 -6.90
C LEU A 99 -5.41 3.41 -7.25
N LEU A 100 -4.60 3.57 -8.28
CA LEU A 100 -3.59 2.62 -8.75
C LEU A 100 -2.21 3.24 -8.56
N GLU A 101 -1.29 2.52 -7.95
CA GLU A 101 0.10 2.93 -7.77
C GLU A 101 1.01 1.92 -8.47
N CYS A 102 1.92 2.42 -9.30
CA CYS A 102 2.97 1.58 -9.89
C CYS A 102 4.07 1.38 -8.85
N GLU A 103 4.37 0.14 -8.53
CA GLU A 103 5.23 -0.20 -7.41
C GLU A 103 6.30 -1.21 -7.79
N ILE A 104 7.38 -1.25 -7.01
CA ILE A 104 8.34 -2.35 -7.01
C ILE A 104 8.34 -3.00 -5.63
N GLY A 105 8.24 -4.32 -5.63
CA GLY A 105 8.20 -5.16 -4.45
C GLY A 105 9.44 -6.01 -4.27
N VAL A 106 9.67 -6.45 -3.03
CA VAL A 106 10.75 -7.39 -2.67
C VAL A 106 10.18 -8.51 -1.81
N ILE A 107 10.41 -9.76 -2.20
CA ILE A 107 10.10 -10.92 -1.35
C ILE A 107 11.31 -11.20 -0.47
N ILE A 108 11.08 -11.37 0.82
CA ILE A 108 12.10 -11.75 1.79
C ILE A 108 12.09 -13.25 2.07
N GLY A 109 13.28 -13.83 2.18
CA GLY A 109 13.54 -15.19 2.63
C GLY A 109 13.81 -15.25 4.13
N SER A 110 14.49 -16.32 4.55
CA SER A 110 14.99 -16.48 5.92
C SER A 110 15.90 -15.30 6.34
N ASP A 111 15.92 -15.00 7.64
CA ASP A 111 16.69 -13.88 8.22
C ASP A 111 16.41 -12.51 7.56
N GLN A 112 15.20 -12.34 7.02
CA GLN A 112 14.73 -11.13 6.33
C GLN A 112 15.62 -10.72 5.14
N GLN A 113 16.32 -11.68 4.52
CA GLN A 113 17.16 -11.42 3.36
C GLN A 113 16.31 -11.29 2.10
N PRO A 114 16.53 -10.28 1.24
CA PRO A 114 15.80 -10.17 -0.01
C PRO A 114 16.17 -11.31 -0.97
N ILE A 115 15.17 -12.00 -1.52
CA ILE A 115 15.36 -13.14 -2.43
C ILE A 115 14.79 -12.90 -3.83
N SER A 116 13.81 -12.01 -3.97
CA SER A 116 13.23 -11.70 -5.27
C SER A 116 12.78 -10.25 -5.39
N LEU A 117 12.88 -9.71 -6.60
CA LEU A 117 12.24 -8.46 -7.06
C LEU A 117 10.90 -8.80 -7.70
N VAL A 118 9.88 -7.97 -7.50
CA VAL A 118 8.51 -8.24 -7.99
C VAL A 118 7.90 -6.94 -8.51
N PRO A 119 7.53 -6.81 -9.80
CA PRO A 119 6.66 -5.73 -10.24
C PRO A 119 5.32 -5.78 -9.50
N VAL A 120 4.80 -4.63 -9.07
CA VAL A 120 3.53 -4.59 -8.33
C VAL A 120 2.67 -3.44 -8.82
N ILE A 121 1.38 -3.69 -9.01
CA ILE A 121 0.38 -2.63 -9.04
C ILE A 121 -0.33 -2.65 -7.70
N GLU A 122 -0.18 -1.61 -6.90
CA GLU A 122 -0.96 -1.45 -5.69
C GLU A 122 -2.30 -0.79 -6.01
N ILE A 123 -3.36 -1.28 -5.36
CA ILE A 123 -4.68 -0.67 -5.35
C ILE A 123 -4.89 -0.07 -3.97
N VAL A 124 -5.08 1.25 -3.95
CA VAL A 124 -5.29 2.03 -2.72
C VAL A 124 -6.73 2.49 -2.67
N PHE A 125 -7.38 2.28 -1.53
CA PHE A 125 -8.73 2.77 -1.29
C PHE A 125 -8.87 3.33 0.11
N LEU A 126 -9.10 4.63 0.21
CA LEU A 126 -9.24 5.30 1.48
C LEU A 126 -10.29 6.40 1.38
N GLN A 127 -11.40 6.19 2.09
CA GLN A 127 -12.48 7.17 2.17
C GLN A 127 -12.83 7.41 3.62
N TYR A 128 -12.89 8.68 4.02
CA TYR A 128 -13.36 9.08 5.35
C TYR A 128 -14.76 9.66 5.25
N SER A 129 -15.56 9.43 6.29
CA SER A 129 -16.88 10.04 6.43
C SER A 129 -16.84 11.57 6.58
N GLN A 130 -15.70 12.12 7.01
CA GLN A 130 -15.41 13.54 7.04
C GLN A 130 -14.10 13.82 6.28
N ALA A 131 -14.14 14.73 5.31
CA ALA A 131 -12.95 15.07 4.52
C ALA A 131 -11.81 15.65 5.39
N SER A 132 -12.14 16.29 6.53
CA SER A 132 -11.17 16.80 7.49
C SER A 132 -10.34 15.71 8.18
N ASP A 133 -10.78 14.46 8.15
CA ASP A 133 -10.05 13.34 8.75
C ASP A 133 -8.90 12.84 7.86
N LEU A 134 -8.75 13.38 6.65
CA LEU A 134 -7.62 13.05 5.78
C LEU A 134 -6.34 13.76 6.27
N ASN A 135 -5.59 13.09 7.13
CA ASN A 135 -4.27 13.50 7.63
C ASN A 135 -3.38 12.27 7.85
N ALA A 136 -2.06 12.45 7.97
CA ALA A 136 -1.11 11.33 8.07
C ALA A 136 -1.41 10.36 9.23
N VAL A 137 -1.79 10.87 10.40
CA VAL A 137 -2.09 10.03 11.57
C VAL A 137 -3.28 9.12 11.28
N ASN A 138 -4.35 9.67 10.72
CA ASN A 138 -5.52 8.87 10.37
C ASN A 138 -5.26 7.94 9.18
N ILE A 139 -4.39 8.32 8.24
CA ILE A 139 -3.96 7.46 7.13
C ILE A 139 -3.26 6.22 7.70
N VAL A 140 -2.34 6.38 8.64
CA VAL A 140 -1.67 5.25 9.33
C VAL A 140 -2.69 4.38 10.07
N ALA A 141 -3.57 4.99 10.86
CA ALA A 141 -4.61 4.26 11.59
C ALA A 141 -5.52 3.43 10.67
N ALA A 142 -5.75 3.90 9.45
CA ALA A 142 -6.51 3.22 8.41
C ALA A 142 -5.65 2.33 7.49
N ASN A 143 -4.51 1.86 8.02
CA ASN A 143 -3.59 0.96 7.33
C ASN A 143 -3.06 1.50 5.99
N VAL A 144 -2.86 2.82 5.91
CA VAL A 144 -2.26 3.51 4.76
C VAL A 144 -3.01 3.20 3.45
N GLY A 145 -4.34 3.05 3.57
CA GLY A 145 -5.24 2.82 2.43
C GLY A 145 -5.03 1.51 1.67
N ALA A 146 -4.30 0.53 2.25
CA ALA A 146 -4.08 -0.76 1.60
C ALA A 146 -5.43 -1.45 1.31
N ASP A 147 -5.69 -1.78 0.05
CA ASP A 147 -6.88 -2.53 -0.39
C ASP A 147 -6.47 -3.87 -1.00
N ARG A 148 -5.85 -3.81 -2.18
CA ARG A 148 -5.45 -4.98 -2.98
C ARG A 148 -4.14 -4.69 -3.68
N PHE A 149 -3.51 -5.71 -4.24
CA PHE A 149 -2.30 -5.54 -5.03
C PHE A 149 -2.14 -6.68 -6.04
N ILE A 150 -1.59 -6.38 -7.20
CA ILE A 150 -1.31 -7.36 -8.26
C ILE A 150 0.20 -7.59 -8.28
N CYS A 151 0.64 -8.84 -8.15
CA CYS A 151 2.05 -9.19 -8.30
C CYS A 151 2.33 -9.69 -9.71
N GLY A 152 3.32 -9.08 -10.37
CA GLY A 152 3.95 -9.63 -11.55
C GLY A 152 4.81 -10.86 -11.21
N PRO A 153 5.45 -11.48 -12.22
CA PRO A 153 6.36 -12.61 -12.01
C PRO A 153 7.56 -12.18 -11.16
N PRO A 154 7.99 -12.99 -10.17
CA PRO A 154 9.17 -12.69 -9.37
C PRO A 154 10.44 -12.89 -10.20
N HIS A 155 11.42 -12.01 -9.97
CA HIS A 155 12.76 -12.05 -10.55
C HIS A 155 13.80 -12.29 -9.45
N PRO A 156 14.93 -12.92 -9.74
CA PRO A 156 16.01 -13.05 -8.77
C PRO A 156 16.41 -11.70 -8.18
N TRP A 157 16.63 -11.66 -6.86
CA TRP A 157 17.12 -10.44 -6.21
C TRP A 157 18.42 -9.96 -6.86
N ASN A 158 18.46 -8.67 -7.22
CA ASN A 158 19.66 -8.01 -7.72
C ASN A 158 19.79 -6.63 -7.05
N PRO A 159 20.67 -6.47 -6.04
CA PRO A 159 20.85 -5.19 -5.35
C PRO A 159 21.48 -4.11 -6.24
N ALA A 160 22.07 -4.50 -7.37
CA ALA A 160 22.69 -3.60 -8.35
C ALA A 160 21.77 -3.34 -9.57
N ILE A 161 20.48 -3.71 -9.48
CA ILE A 161 19.52 -3.42 -10.54
C ILE A 161 19.48 -1.92 -10.81
N LYS A 162 19.56 -1.55 -12.09
CA LYS A 162 19.44 -0.16 -12.50
C LYS A 162 17.99 0.27 -12.40
N ALA A 163 17.79 1.58 -12.22
CA ALA A 163 16.49 2.20 -12.36
C ALA A 163 15.84 1.75 -13.68
N THR A 164 14.63 1.19 -13.57
CA THR A 164 13.87 0.69 -14.71
C THR A 164 12.68 1.61 -14.92
N ASN A 165 12.43 1.98 -16.18
CA ASN A 165 11.27 2.79 -16.53
C ASN A 165 9.99 1.96 -16.39
N ILE A 166 8.96 2.58 -15.83
CA ILE A 166 7.63 2.00 -15.68
C ILE A 166 6.67 2.84 -16.49
N VAL A 167 5.98 2.21 -17.44
CA VAL A 167 4.91 2.86 -18.21
C VAL A 167 3.61 2.14 -17.96
N LEU A 168 2.63 2.81 -17.34
CA LEU A 168 1.26 2.31 -17.24
C LEU A 168 0.44 2.92 -18.36
N THR A 169 -0.21 2.07 -19.14
CA THR A 169 -1.16 2.48 -20.17
C THR A 169 -2.58 2.08 -19.78
N ARG A 170 -3.57 2.85 -20.22
CA ARG A 170 -4.99 2.52 -20.20
C ARG A 170 -5.53 2.66 -21.63
N ASP A 171 -6.12 1.61 -22.16
CA ASP A 171 -6.63 1.53 -23.55
C ASP A 171 -5.60 2.00 -24.59
N GLY A 172 -4.32 1.71 -24.32
CA GLY A 172 -3.18 2.10 -25.16
C GLY A 172 -2.63 3.52 -24.94
N GLU A 173 -3.27 4.34 -24.10
CA GLU A 173 -2.79 5.69 -23.76
C GLU A 173 -1.96 5.66 -22.46
N ALA A 174 -0.79 6.29 -22.44
CA ALA A 174 0.04 6.37 -21.24
C ALA A 174 -0.62 7.24 -20.17
N VAL A 175 -0.84 6.66 -18.99
CA VAL A 175 -1.41 7.33 -17.81
C VAL A 175 -0.39 7.50 -16.67
N CYS A 176 0.72 6.75 -16.71
CA CYS A 176 1.87 6.94 -15.83
C CYS A 176 3.17 6.65 -16.58
N ASP A 177 4.19 7.47 -16.32
CA ASP A 177 5.58 7.28 -16.76
C ASP A 177 6.48 7.61 -15.55
N ALA A 178 7.17 6.60 -15.03
CA ALA A 178 7.84 6.66 -13.74
C ALA A 178 9.12 5.80 -13.73
N SER A 179 9.89 5.88 -12.65
CA SER A 179 11.08 5.08 -12.46
C SER A 179 11.04 4.29 -11.16
N THR A 180 11.55 3.05 -11.17
CA THR A 180 11.72 2.27 -9.93
C THR A 180 12.62 2.96 -8.89
N SER A 181 13.41 3.97 -9.28
CA SER A 181 14.22 4.77 -8.35
C SER A 181 13.42 5.79 -7.55
N ASP A 182 12.20 6.12 -7.98
CA ASP A 182 11.33 7.10 -7.30
C ASP A 182 10.86 6.56 -5.94
N SER A 183 10.83 5.23 -5.83
CA SER A 183 10.49 4.48 -4.62
C SER A 183 11.66 4.43 -3.64
N LEU A 184 11.73 5.35 -2.68
CA LEU A 184 12.71 5.38 -1.58
C LEU A 184 14.18 5.19 -2.01
N GLY A 185 14.56 5.71 -3.17
CA GLY A 185 15.92 5.57 -3.71
C GLY A 185 16.24 4.21 -4.34
N GLY A 186 15.22 3.39 -4.61
CA GLY A 186 15.30 2.13 -5.33
C GLY A 186 15.30 0.88 -4.43
N PRO A 187 15.31 -0.33 -5.03
CA PRO A 187 14.98 -1.55 -4.31
C PRO A 187 15.81 -1.86 -3.07
N ALA A 188 17.13 -1.65 -3.14
CA ALA A 188 18.02 -1.91 -2.00
C ALA A 188 17.81 -0.92 -0.85
N ALA A 189 17.70 0.38 -1.16
CA ALA A 189 17.50 1.43 -0.16
C ALA A 189 16.10 1.33 0.47
N GLY A 190 15.06 1.15 -0.35
CA GLY A 190 13.68 0.97 0.13
C GLY A 190 13.52 -0.27 1.00
N THR A 191 14.14 -1.40 0.63
CA THR A 191 14.12 -2.62 1.45
C THR A 191 14.75 -2.38 2.82
N ALA A 192 15.92 -1.74 2.86
CA ALA A 192 16.61 -1.45 4.12
C ALA A 192 15.79 -0.50 5.01
N TRP A 193 15.21 0.57 4.42
CA TRP A 193 14.34 1.49 5.14
C TRP A 193 13.11 0.77 5.71
N LEU A 194 12.43 -0.05 4.90
CA LEU A 194 11.18 -0.68 5.31
C LEU A 194 11.40 -1.75 6.40
N LEU A 195 12.49 -2.50 6.34
CA LEU A 195 12.87 -3.46 7.40
C LEU A 195 13.24 -2.74 8.71
N GLU A 196 13.91 -1.60 8.64
CA GLU A 196 14.22 -0.78 9.81
C GLU A 196 12.95 -0.19 10.42
N GLU A 197 12.05 0.34 9.59
CA GLU A 197 10.79 0.91 10.04
C GLU A 197 9.86 -0.15 10.63
N ALA A 198 9.78 -1.33 10.04
CA ALA A 198 9.05 -2.47 10.58
C ALA A 198 9.50 -2.83 12.01
N LYS A 199 10.82 -2.80 12.29
CA LYS A 199 11.36 -3.02 13.63
C LYS A 199 10.90 -1.93 14.61
N LYS A 200 10.95 -0.66 14.20
CA LYS A 200 10.49 0.46 15.04
C LYS A 200 9.00 0.34 15.41
N GLN A 201 8.18 -0.05 14.43
CA GLN A 201 6.73 -0.21 14.61
C GLN A 201 6.29 -1.59 15.12
N GLN A 202 7.26 -2.44 15.49
CA GLN A 202 7.03 -3.79 16.04
C GLN A 202 6.20 -4.70 15.10
N VAL A 203 6.39 -4.56 13.79
CA VAL A 203 5.81 -5.46 12.78
C VAL A 203 6.72 -6.68 12.60
N ASP A 204 6.14 -7.88 12.73
CA ASP A 204 6.84 -9.13 12.49
C ASP A 204 6.97 -9.42 10.99
N VAL A 205 8.17 -9.21 10.44
CA VAL A 205 8.49 -9.51 9.03
C VAL A 205 8.96 -10.96 8.91
N ARG A 206 8.07 -11.80 8.36
CA ARG A 206 8.29 -13.25 8.21
C ARG A 206 8.82 -13.60 6.82
N GLU A 207 9.49 -14.75 6.74
CA GLU A 207 9.87 -15.34 5.47
C GLU A 207 8.66 -15.50 4.53
N GLY A 208 8.86 -15.18 3.26
CA GLY A 208 7.84 -15.19 2.21
C GLY A 208 7.01 -13.91 2.10
N MET A 209 7.16 -12.96 3.03
CA MET A 209 6.44 -11.68 2.95
C MET A 209 6.90 -10.83 1.76
N LEU A 210 5.98 -10.01 1.26
CA LEU A 210 6.24 -8.98 0.25
C LEU A 210 6.46 -7.61 0.89
N LEU A 211 7.48 -6.90 0.46
CA LEU A 211 7.75 -5.50 0.79
C LEU A 211 7.43 -4.63 -0.42
N ILE A 212 6.35 -3.88 -0.42
CA ILE A 212 6.08 -2.84 -1.43
C ILE A 212 6.81 -1.56 -1.02
N LEU A 213 7.66 -1.04 -1.89
CA LEU A 213 8.66 -0.03 -1.50
C LEU A 213 8.15 1.42 -1.61
N GLY A 214 6.96 1.63 -2.16
CA GLY A 214 6.26 2.92 -2.25
C GLY A 214 6.25 3.49 -3.66
N THR A 215 5.22 4.29 -3.95
CA THR A 215 4.81 4.57 -5.33
C THR A 215 5.92 5.10 -6.21
N CYS A 216 6.04 4.50 -7.40
CA CYS A 216 6.85 5.02 -8.49
C CYS A 216 5.99 5.97 -9.32
N GLY A 217 6.29 7.26 -9.22
CA GLY A 217 5.47 8.31 -9.83
C GLY A 217 4.16 8.55 -9.06
N PRO A 218 3.15 9.17 -9.71
CA PRO A 218 1.90 9.53 -9.06
C PRO A 218 0.92 8.35 -8.93
N ALA A 219 0.04 8.43 -7.91
CA ALA A 219 -1.15 7.61 -7.84
C ALA A 219 -2.15 8.01 -8.95
N ILE A 220 -2.68 7.02 -9.66
CA ILE A 220 -3.57 7.19 -10.81
C ILE A 220 -4.99 6.81 -10.43
N ALA A 221 -6.00 7.58 -10.88
CA ALA A 221 -7.39 7.16 -10.69
C ALA A 221 -7.69 5.86 -11.44
N ALA A 222 -8.34 4.90 -10.77
CA ALA A 222 -8.77 3.64 -11.37
C ALA A 222 -10.06 3.83 -12.19
N GLU A 223 -9.95 4.53 -13.31
CA GLU A 223 -11.04 4.66 -14.28
C GLU A 223 -11.19 3.37 -15.10
N GLN A 224 -12.37 3.15 -15.70
CA GLN A 224 -12.63 1.97 -16.51
C GLN A 224 -11.69 1.89 -17.73
N GLY A 225 -11.23 0.69 -18.06
CA GLY A 225 -10.36 0.43 -19.21
C GLY A 225 -9.48 -0.80 -19.06
N GLU A 226 -8.78 -1.15 -20.13
CA GLU A 226 -7.74 -2.18 -20.14
C GLU A 226 -6.40 -1.55 -19.77
N TYR A 227 -5.75 -2.07 -18.73
CA TYR A 227 -4.47 -1.56 -18.25
C TYR A 227 -3.33 -2.52 -18.58
N LEU A 228 -2.19 -1.94 -18.97
CA LEU A 228 -0.93 -2.64 -19.16
C LEU A 228 0.21 -1.82 -18.60
N ALA A 229 0.88 -2.38 -17.58
CA ALA A 229 2.04 -1.80 -16.94
C ALA A 229 3.31 -2.50 -17.44
N HIS A 230 4.20 -1.74 -18.08
CA HIS A 230 5.49 -2.22 -18.56
C HIS A 230 6.59 -1.88 -17.56
N TYR A 231 7.27 -2.89 -17.01
CA TYR A 231 8.41 -2.73 -16.10
C TYR A 231 9.74 -3.11 -16.77
N GLY A 232 9.86 -2.86 -18.08
CA GLY A 232 11.05 -3.17 -18.86
C GLY A 232 11.45 -4.66 -18.76
N GLU A 233 12.68 -4.92 -18.31
CA GLU A 233 13.21 -6.29 -18.17
C GLU A 233 12.50 -7.11 -17.08
N LEU A 234 11.77 -6.45 -16.17
CA LEU A 234 10.99 -7.13 -15.13
C LEU A 234 9.62 -7.61 -15.65
N GLY A 235 9.31 -7.38 -16.92
CA GLY A 235 8.09 -7.86 -17.57
C GLY A 235 6.89 -6.94 -17.33
N ASP A 236 5.71 -7.49 -17.59
CA ASP A 236 4.47 -6.70 -17.68
C ASP A 236 3.40 -7.21 -16.70
N ILE A 237 2.51 -6.29 -16.28
CA ILE A 237 1.27 -6.61 -15.56
C ILE A 237 0.09 -6.08 -16.38
N ALA A 238 -0.78 -6.98 -16.82
CA ALA A 238 -2.06 -6.64 -17.45
C ALA A 238 -3.21 -6.81 -16.45
N PHE A 239 -4.24 -5.95 -16.51
CA PHE A 239 -5.47 -6.07 -15.73
C PHE A 239 -6.57 -5.19 -16.35
N THR A 240 -7.82 -5.36 -15.91
CA THR A 240 -8.94 -4.53 -16.39
C THR A 240 -9.64 -3.88 -15.22
N VAL A 241 -10.04 -2.62 -15.40
CA VAL A 241 -10.95 -1.93 -14.49
C VAL A 241 -12.32 -1.80 -15.17
N THR A 242 -13.38 -2.22 -14.49
CA THR A 242 -14.77 -2.25 -15.01
C THR A 242 -15.74 -1.49 -14.14
#